data_AF-A0A450XYI0-F1
#
_entry.id   AF-A0A450XYI0-F1
#
_cell.length_a   1.000
_cell.length_b   1.000
_cell.length_c   1.000
_cell.angle_alpha   90.00
_cell.angle_beta   90.00
_cell.angle_gamma   90.00
#
_symmetry.space_group_name_H-M   'P 1'
#
loop_
_entity.id
_entity.type
_entity.pdbx_description
1 polymer ?
#
loop_
_entity_poly.entity_id
_entity_poly.type
_entity_poly.pdbx_seq_one_letter_code
_entity_poly.pdbx_strand_id
1 'polypeptide(L)'
;MNQIFLSELVLEEIGSKDSGAAQRRLRIVENVPILETTESAVMGKHDKLYRYILLRHSDANVSFDGLCMLLKRLGFSERIRGDHHIFTMDGIDEILNLQPGNTKAKPYQVKQVREVILHYNLVLED
;
A
#
# COMPACT_ATOMS: atom_id res chain seq x y z
N MET A 1 -6.07 -23.44 -12.57
CA MET A 1 -6.09 -22.30 -11.62
C MET A 1 -5.61 -22.83 -10.29
N ASN A 2 -4.36 -22.55 -9.91
CA ASN A 2 -3.93 -22.76 -8.54
C ASN A 2 -4.31 -21.51 -7.76
N GLN A 3 -5.00 -21.69 -6.63
CA GLN A 3 -5.29 -20.59 -5.73
C GLN A 3 -4.20 -20.59 -4.65
N ILE A 4 -3.41 -19.51 -4.60
CA ILE A 4 -2.48 -19.26 -3.50
C ILE A 4 -3.22 -18.42 -2.46
N PHE A 5 -3.09 -18.81 -1.20
CA PHE A 5 -3.67 -18.11 -0.07
C PHE A 5 -2.54 -17.60 0.83
N LEU A 6 -2.54 -16.30 1.12
CA LEU A 6 -1.69 -15.75 2.18
C LEU A 6 -2.37 -16.03 3.52
N SER A 7 -1.75 -16.87 4.34
CA SER A 7 -2.24 -17.16 5.69
C SER A 7 -1.79 -16.05 6.66
N GLU A 8 -2.73 -15.30 7.22
CA GLU A 8 -2.45 -14.46 8.39
C GLU A 8 -2.56 -15.31 9.66
N LEU A 9 -1.55 -15.20 10.52
CA LEU A 9 -1.42 -15.99 11.74
C LEU A 9 -1.92 -15.15 12.91
N VAL A 10 -3.11 -15.48 13.44
CA VAL A 10 -3.72 -14.72 14.54
C VAL A 10 -3.68 -15.54 15.83
N LEU A 11 -3.35 -14.87 16.94
CA LEU A 11 -3.40 -15.43 18.29
C LEU A 11 -4.76 -15.10 18.93
N GLU A 12 -5.56 -16.13 19.21
CA GLU A 12 -6.80 -15.98 19.98
C GLU A 12 -6.59 -16.47 21.42
N GLU A 13 -7.10 -15.73 22.40
CA GLU A 13 -7.13 -16.16 23.80
C GLU A 13 -8.24 -17.19 23.99
N ILE A 14 -7.86 -18.39 24.44
CA ILE A 14 -8.81 -19.42 24.86
C ILE A 14 -8.96 -19.35 26.38
N GLY A 15 -10.22 -19.32 26.84
CA GLY A 15 -10.58 -18.93 28.20
C GLY A 15 -9.84 -19.68 29.31
N SER A 16 -9.60 -18.94 30.39
CA SER A 16 -8.90 -19.35 31.60
C SER A 16 -9.70 -20.38 32.40
N LYS A 17 -9.10 -21.54 32.68
CA LYS A 17 -9.49 -22.37 33.83
C LYS A 17 -8.34 -22.36 34.81
N ASP A 18 -8.50 -21.57 35.87
CA ASP A 18 -7.76 -21.57 37.12
C ASP A 18 -6.33 -22.13 37.03
N SER A 19 -5.41 -21.32 36.50
CA SER A 19 -3.96 -21.39 36.77
C SER A 19 -3.20 -20.34 35.95
N GLY A 20 -3.24 -19.07 36.37
CA GLY A 20 -2.22 -18.03 36.14
C GLY A 20 -1.71 -17.68 34.71
N ALA A 21 -2.00 -18.44 33.67
CA ALA A 21 -1.45 -18.30 32.33
C ALA A 21 -2.60 -18.38 31.30
N ALA A 22 -2.84 -17.26 30.60
CA ALA A 22 -3.76 -17.22 29.47
C ALA A 22 -3.26 -18.17 28.37
N GLN A 23 -4.03 -19.21 28.08
CA GLN A 23 -3.72 -20.11 26.97
C GLN A 23 -4.13 -19.40 25.68
N ARG A 24 -3.18 -19.28 24.74
CA ARG A 24 -3.44 -18.71 23.41
C ARG A 24 -3.33 -19.83 22.39
N ARG A 25 -4.31 -19.92 21.49
CA ARG A 25 -4.27 -20.88 20.38
C ARG A 25 -4.05 -20.14 19.08
N LEU A 26 -3.11 -20.65 18.30
CA LEU A 26 -2.81 -20.17 16.95
C LEU A 26 -3.90 -20.65 16.00
N ARG A 27 -4.55 -19.71 15.30
CA ARG A 27 -5.53 -20.04 14.27
C ARG A 27 -5.14 -19.38 12.95
N ILE A 28 -5.30 -20.13 11.86
CA ILE A 28 -5.26 -19.60 10.49
C ILE A 28 -6.68 -19.08 10.19
N VAL A 29 -6.81 -17.80 9.91
CA VAL A 29 -8.09 -17.18 9.51
C VAL A 29 -8.22 -17.29 7.97
N GLU A 30 -9.45 -17.40 7.46
CA GLU A 30 -9.72 -17.81 6.07
C GLU A 30 -9.05 -16.93 5.00
N ASN A 31 -8.07 -17.53 4.32
CA ASN A 31 -7.90 -17.58 2.87
C ASN A 31 -8.61 -16.49 2.03
N VAL A 32 -8.07 -15.27 2.01
CA VAL A 32 -8.41 -14.30 0.95
C VAL A 32 -7.92 -14.88 -0.38
N PRO A 33 -8.79 -15.11 -1.37
CA PRO A 33 -8.37 -15.66 -2.65
C PRO A 33 -7.52 -14.61 -3.37
N ILE A 34 -6.24 -14.93 -3.53
CA ILE A 34 -5.38 -14.18 -4.44
C ILE A 34 -5.58 -14.86 -5.79
N LEU A 35 -6.22 -14.16 -6.73
CA LEU A 35 -6.28 -14.61 -8.11
C LEU A 35 -4.84 -14.63 -8.65
N GLU A 36 -4.20 -15.78 -8.62
CA GLU A 36 -2.92 -16.01 -9.27
C GLU A 36 -3.21 -16.19 -10.77
N THR A 37 -3.15 -15.09 -11.53
CA THR A 37 -2.89 -15.17 -12.96
C THR A 37 -1.46 -15.67 -13.10
N THR A 38 -1.33 -16.95 -13.44
CA THR A 38 -0.07 -17.56 -13.86
C THR A 38 0.37 -16.91 -15.17
N GLU A 39 1.09 -15.80 -15.08
CA GLU A 39 2.19 -15.50 -15.96
C GLU A 39 3.36 -15.05 -15.10
N SER A 40 4.53 -15.58 -15.42
CA SER A 40 5.80 -15.12 -14.88
C SER A 40 6.03 -13.67 -15.35
N ALA A 41 5.41 -12.71 -14.67
CA ALA A 41 5.65 -11.31 -14.91
C ALA A 41 6.67 -10.83 -13.87
N VAL A 42 7.77 -10.27 -14.35
CA VAL A 42 8.68 -9.45 -13.55
C VAL A 42 7.83 -8.37 -12.87
N MET A 43 7.43 -8.57 -11.60
CA MET A 43 6.67 -7.56 -10.87
C MET A 43 7.41 -6.23 -10.97
N GLY A 44 6.75 -5.25 -11.56
CA GLY A 44 7.32 -3.95 -11.80
C GLY A 44 7.75 -3.33 -10.47
N LYS A 45 8.79 -2.49 -10.51
CA LYS A 45 9.24 -1.72 -9.35
C LYS A 45 8.07 -0.95 -8.69
N HIS A 46 7.10 -0.52 -9.49
CA HIS A 46 5.94 0.27 -9.05
C HIS A 46 4.87 -0.59 -8.35
N ASP A 47 4.60 -1.81 -8.81
CA ASP A 47 3.61 -2.70 -8.20
C ASP A 47 4.06 -3.12 -6.79
N LYS A 48 5.37 -3.33 -6.62
CA LYS A 48 6.00 -3.55 -5.30
C LYS A 48 5.80 -2.35 -4.38
N LEU A 49 6.00 -1.14 -4.90
CA LEU A 49 5.83 0.09 -4.12
C LEU A 49 4.36 0.34 -3.74
N TYR A 50 3.44 0.11 -4.68
CA TYR A 50 2.00 0.21 -4.46
C TYR A 50 1.54 -0.73 -3.32
N ARG A 51 1.90 -2.01 -3.40
CA ARG A 51 1.60 -2.97 -2.33
C ARG A 51 2.25 -2.58 -1.01
N TYR A 52 3.52 -2.13 -1.02
CA TYR A 52 4.24 -1.68 0.17
C TYR A 52 3.53 -0.52 0.89
N ILE A 53 3.06 0.46 0.12
CA ILE A 53 2.31 1.61 0.64
C ILE A 53 0.98 1.14 1.23
N LEU A 54 0.20 0.35 0.50
CA LEU A 54 -1.11 -0.12 0.97
C LEU A 54 -1.04 -0.98 2.23
N LEU A 55 -0.02 -1.84 2.35
CA LEU A 55 0.20 -2.72 3.50
C LEU A 55 0.75 -1.99 4.75
N ARG A 56 0.89 -0.66 4.71
CA ARG A 56 1.38 0.19 5.83
C ARG A 56 2.75 -0.24 6.40
N HIS A 57 3.62 -0.87 5.59
CA HIS A 57 4.90 -1.38 6.10
C HIS A 57 5.83 -0.27 6.62
N SER A 58 5.90 0.89 5.95
CA SER A 58 6.49 2.12 6.49
C SER A 58 6.23 3.30 5.55
N ASP A 59 5.90 4.46 6.10
CA ASP A 59 5.80 5.69 5.31
C ASP A 59 7.18 6.38 5.11
N ALA A 60 8.25 5.94 5.80
CA ALA A 60 9.54 6.65 5.85
C ALA A 60 10.59 6.22 4.80
N ASN A 61 10.34 5.11 4.08
CA ASN A 61 11.33 4.50 3.18
C ASN A 61 10.89 4.48 1.72
N VAL A 62 10.12 5.48 1.32
CA VAL A 62 9.66 5.65 -0.06
C VAL A 62 10.52 6.68 -0.79
N SER A 63 11.10 6.30 -1.93
CA SER A 63 11.80 7.23 -2.83
C SER A 63 10.82 8.25 -3.40
N PHE A 64 11.21 9.52 -3.48
CA PHE A 64 10.36 10.57 -4.03
C PHE A 64 9.93 10.29 -5.48
N ASP A 65 10.90 9.94 -6.34
CA ASP A 65 10.64 9.64 -7.75
C ASP A 65 9.72 8.43 -7.92
N GLY A 66 9.89 7.40 -7.07
CA GLY A 66 9.02 6.22 -7.08
C GLY A 66 7.57 6.57 -6.73
N LEU A 67 7.35 7.48 -5.77
CA LEU A 67 6.01 7.94 -5.42
C LEU A 67 5.38 8.75 -6.57
N CYS A 68 6.16 9.62 -7.22
CA CYS A 68 5.70 10.39 -8.38
C CYS A 68 5.34 9.48 -9.56
N MET A 69 6.17 8.47 -9.84
CA MET A 69 5.89 7.47 -10.89
C MET A 69 4.64 6.66 -10.58
N LEU A 70 4.42 6.29 -9.32
CA LEU A 70 3.21 5.60 -8.89
C LEU A 70 1.96 6.43 -9.17
N LEU A 71 1.95 7.71 -8.78
CA LEU A 71 0.82 8.62 -9.03
C LEU A 71 0.51 8.77 -10.53
N LYS A 72 1.54 8.89 -11.37
CA LYS A 72 1.34 8.93 -12.83
C LYS A 72 0.71 7.64 -13.38
N ARG A 73 1.13 6.48 -12.88
CA ARG A 73 0.54 5.19 -13.26
C ARG A 73 -0.90 5.03 -12.81
N LEU A 74 -1.27 5.63 -11.67
CA LEU A 74 -2.65 5.68 -11.19
C LEU A 74 -3.53 6.68 -11.97
N GLY A 75 -2.97 7.41 -12.95
CA GLY A 75 -3.71 8.34 -13.80
C GLY A 75 -3.65 9.80 -13.36
N PHE A 76 -2.85 10.16 -12.35
CA PHE A 76 -2.67 11.57 -11.98
C PHE A 76 -1.84 12.33 -13.02
N SER A 77 -2.30 13.53 -13.35
CA SER A 77 -1.54 14.53 -14.10
C SER A 77 -0.59 15.28 -13.17
N GLU A 78 0.65 15.50 -13.62
CA GLU A 78 1.68 16.22 -12.84
C GLU A 78 1.94 17.61 -13.42
N ARG A 79 2.00 18.60 -12.53
CA ARG A 79 2.49 19.95 -12.82
C ARG A 79 3.58 20.33 -11.82
N ILE A 80 4.71 20.82 -12.33
CA ILE A 80 5.86 21.20 -11.51
C ILE A 80 5.92 22.73 -11.35
N ARG A 81 6.17 23.21 -10.13
CA ARG A 81 6.43 24.62 -9.81
C ARG A 81 7.57 24.72 -8.79
N GLY A 82 8.78 25.01 -9.27
CA GLY A 82 9.98 24.92 -8.43
C GLY A 82 10.27 23.45 -8.11
N ASP A 83 10.44 23.12 -6.83
CA ASP A 83 10.60 21.75 -6.33
C ASP A 83 9.28 21.09 -5.91
N HIS A 84 8.16 21.80 -6.08
CA HIS A 84 6.84 21.26 -5.81
C HIS A 84 6.27 20.55 -7.04
N HIS A 85 5.87 19.29 -6.85
CA HIS A 85 5.18 18.44 -7.79
C HIS A 85 3.71 18.33 -7.39
N ILE A 86 2.83 18.94 -8.19
CA ILE A 86 1.40 19.03 -7.93
C ILE A 86 0.71 17.98 -8.80
N PHE A 87 -0.07 17.10 -8.18
CA PHE A 87 -0.81 16.03 -8.84
C PHE A 87 -2.32 16.24 -8.71
N THR A 88 -3.02 16.09 -9.82
CA THR A 88 -4.48 16.19 -9.94
C THR A 88 -5.01 15.09 -10.84
N MET A 89 -6.24 14.64 -10.62
CA MET A 89 -6.90 13.63 -11.45
C MET A 89 -8.40 13.96 -11.51
N ASP A 90 -9.01 13.85 -12.69
CA ASP A 90 -10.45 14.06 -12.83
C ASP A 90 -11.22 13.03 -11.99
N GLY A 91 -12.18 13.51 -11.20
CA GLY A 91 -12.96 12.67 -10.27
C GLY A 91 -12.31 12.46 -8.90
N ILE A 92 -11.15 13.07 -8.63
CA ILE A 92 -10.48 13.10 -7.32
C ILE A 92 -10.41 14.55 -6.86
N ASP A 93 -11.01 14.86 -5.71
CA ASP A 93 -11.09 16.25 -5.22
C ASP A 93 -9.75 16.71 -4.61
N GLU A 94 -8.96 15.79 -4.08
CA GLU A 94 -7.70 16.07 -3.41
C GLU A 94 -6.58 16.38 -4.40
N ILE A 95 -6.00 17.57 -4.22
CA ILE A 95 -4.79 17.99 -4.90
C ILE A 95 -3.59 17.57 -4.05
N LEU A 96 -2.76 16.67 -4.57
CA LEU A 96 -1.54 16.22 -3.89
C LEU A 96 -0.37 17.11 -4.26
N ASN A 97 0.13 17.91 -3.31
CA ASN A 97 1.30 18.77 -3.51
C ASN A 97 2.53 18.15 -2.81
N LEU A 98 3.36 17.48 -3.59
CA LEU A 98 4.55 16.78 -3.12
C LEU A 98 5.80 17.65 -3.30
N GLN A 99 6.75 17.50 -2.38
CA GLN A 99 8.03 18.19 -2.42
C GLN A 99 9.09 17.21 -1.89
N PRO A 100 10.22 17.04 -2.58
CA PRO A 100 11.25 16.11 -2.16
C PRO A 100 11.82 16.49 -0.79
N GLY A 101 12.05 15.49 0.07
CA GLY A 101 12.79 15.63 1.32
C GLY A 101 14.22 15.12 1.13
N ASN A 102 14.93 15.58 0.09
CA ASN A 102 16.10 14.94 -0.53
C ASN A 102 15.68 13.81 -1.51
N THR A 103 16.28 12.61 -1.43
CA THR A 103 15.97 11.49 -2.34
C THR A 103 14.67 10.74 -1.99
N LYS A 104 14.09 11.01 -0.82
CA LYS A 104 12.90 10.34 -0.29
C LYS A 104 11.70 11.29 -0.24
N ALA A 105 10.51 10.70 -0.35
CA ALA A 105 9.28 11.38 0.00
C ALA A 105 9.22 11.58 1.52
N LYS A 106 8.58 12.67 1.96
CA LYS A 106 8.39 12.90 3.39
C LYS A 106 7.29 11.93 3.89
N PRO A 107 7.40 11.34 5.10
CA PRO A 107 6.45 10.31 5.53
C PRO A 107 4.98 10.74 5.49
N TYR A 108 4.70 12.00 5.82
CA TYR A 108 3.34 12.53 5.76
C TYR A 108 2.78 12.58 4.33
N GLN A 109 3.63 12.78 3.32
CA GLN A 109 3.22 12.77 1.90
C GLN A 109 2.84 11.36 1.46
N VAL A 110 3.60 10.35 1.89
CA VAL A 110 3.28 8.95 1.62
C VAL A 110 1.95 8.57 2.28
N LYS A 111 1.74 9.01 3.52
CA LYS A 111 0.45 8.85 4.21
C LYS A 111 -0.71 9.51 3.46
N GLN A 112 -0.54 10.74 2.98
CA GLN A 112 -1.57 11.45 2.20
C GLN A 112 -1.91 10.71 0.90
N VAL A 113 -0.89 10.30 0.15
CA VAL A 113 -1.09 9.51 -1.08
C VAL A 113 -1.85 8.21 -0.79
N ARG A 114 -1.46 7.50 0.27
CA ARG A 114 -2.15 6.28 0.72
C ARG A 114 -3.62 6.53 1.05
N GLU A 115 -3.92 7.62 1.74
CA GLU A 115 -5.29 7.99 2.12
C GLU A 115 -6.14 8.27 0.87
N VAL A 116 -5.62 8.99 -0.13
CA VAL A 116 -6.32 9.21 -1.40
C VAL A 116 -6.55 7.90 -2.15
N ILE A 117 -5.54 7.04 -2.27
CA ILE A 117 -5.69 5.73 -2.94
C ILE A 117 -6.80 4.89 -2.28
N LEU A 118 -6.82 4.85 -0.94
CA LEU A 118 -7.84 4.10 -0.20
C LEU A 118 -9.23 4.75 -0.27
N HIS A 119 -9.31 6.08 -0.24
CA HIS A 119 -10.59 6.79 -0.26
C HIS A 119 -11.33 6.60 -1.58
N TYR A 120 -10.61 6.68 -2.71
CA TYR A 120 -11.16 6.52 -4.06
C TYR A 120 -11.00 5.12 -4.62
N ASN A 121 -10.47 4.19 -3.82
CA ASN A 121 -10.28 2.79 -4.19
C ASN A 121 -9.50 2.63 -5.51
N LEU A 122 -8.47 3.46 -5.70
CA LEU A 122 -7.66 3.51 -6.92
C LEU A 122 -6.87 2.22 -7.08
N VAL A 123 -6.82 1.69 -8.30
CA VAL A 123 -6.12 0.44 -8.64
C VAL A 123 -5.11 0.72 -9.74
N LEU A 124 -3.94 0.06 -9.68
CA LEU A 124 -3.01 0.05 -10.80
C LEU A 124 -3.58 -0.81 -11.93
N GLU A 125 -3.77 -0.22 -13.10
CA GLU A 125 -4.01 -0.95 -14.34
C GLU A 125 -2.67 -1.44 -14.91
N ASP A 126 -2.66 -2.65 -15.48
CA ASP A 126 -1.48 -3.31 -16.05
C ASP A 126 -1.03 -2.70 -17.40
#